data_AF-A0A2X2VS66-F1
#
_entry.id   AF-A0A2X2VS66-F1
#
_cell.length_a   1.000
_cell.length_b   1.000
_cell.length_c   1.000
_cell.angle_alpha   90.00
_cell.angle_beta   90.00
_cell.angle_gamma   90.00
#
_symmetry.space_group_name_H-M   'P 1'
#
loop_
_entity.id
_entity.type
_entity.pdbx_description
1 polymer ?
#
loop_
_entity_poly.entity_id
_entity_poly.type
_entity_poly.pdbx_seq_one_letter_code
_entity_poly.pdbx_strand_id
1 'polypeptide(L)'
;MDILFVVPYPELEPVVQEVYRDYPEKDKVTVEFKVMTVDMVRQYKMEREYDVLVGRNFTFEELKRQYPTKPVINIPITGYDIVQALYEAKKMYHCRKVGIVGRFFHMYQYEHMEEITGVKISYHPVDQGHDLEYCVAEAVSQGCDCIIGGYSAYLYLKNSRTDLPVVTIKVSRETIFNVLEEAVHIAEEVKKEKEKSELFRIITQISNAGIFYVNDKGQIEIANREARKLFPNVQTLLGGGLI
;
A
#
# COMPACT_ATOMS: atom_id res chain seq x y z
N MET A 1 -12.05 -11.81 -8.09
CA MET A 1 -11.54 -10.88 -7.08
C MET A 1 -10.45 -10.11 -7.76
N ASP A 2 -10.48 -8.79 -7.67
CA ASP A 2 -9.65 -7.95 -8.51
C ASP A 2 -8.80 -7.02 -7.66
N ILE A 3 -7.47 -7.11 -7.82
CA ILE A 3 -6.50 -6.39 -6.99
C ILE A 3 -5.70 -5.45 -7.89
N LEU A 4 -5.61 -4.18 -7.50
CA LEU A 4 -4.66 -3.24 -8.09
C LEU A 4 -3.38 -3.25 -7.27
N PHE A 5 -2.29 -3.71 -7.87
CA PHE A 5 -0.98 -3.74 -7.23
C PHE A 5 -0.08 -2.65 -7.80
N VAL A 6 0.05 -1.55 -7.06
CA VAL A 6 0.89 -0.42 -7.47
C VAL A 6 2.34 -0.69 -7.08
N VAL A 7 3.16 -0.93 -8.10
CA VAL A 7 4.57 -1.27 -7.96
C VAL A 7 5.39 0.02 -7.79
N PRO A 8 6.18 0.17 -6.71
CA PRO A 8 6.87 1.41 -6.37
C PRO A 8 8.11 1.72 -7.22
N TYR A 9 8.66 0.72 -7.93
CA TYR A 9 9.80 0.88 -8.83
C TYR A 9 9.86 -0.25 -9.86
N PRO A 10 10.39 -0.02 -11.08
CA PRO A 10 10.35 -0.99 -12.18
C PRO A 10 10.95 -2.35 -11.84
N GLU A 11 12.05 -2.39 -11.08
CA GLU A 11 12.75 -3.62 -10.76
C GLU A 11 11.95 -4.58 -9.86
N LEU A 12 10.89 -4.10 -9.19
CA LEU A 12 10.02 -4.95 -8.38
C LEU A 12 8.95 -5.66 -9.22
N GLU A 13 8.55 -5.09 -10.36
CA GLU A 13 7.52 -5.66 -11.22
C GLU A 13 7.77 -7.13 -11.60
N PRO A 14 8.96 -7.53 -12.12
CA PRO A 14 9.21 -8.93 -12.47
C PRO A 14 9.16 -9.85 -11.25
N VAL A 15 9.57 -9.37 -10.06
CA VAL A 15 9.52 -10.15 -8.82
C VAL A 15 8.08 -10.42 -8.42
N VAL A 16 7.22 -9.40 -8.49
CA VAL A 16 5.80 -9.55 -8.15
C VAL A 16 5.09 -10.45 -9.15
N GLN A 17 5.39 -10.32 -10.44
CA GLN A 17 4.86 -11.22 -11.47
C GLN A 17 5.30 -12.67 -11.25
N GLU A 18 6.56 -12.90 -10.85
CA GLU A 18 7.04 -14.24 -10.50
C GLU A 18 6.32 -14.82 -9.28
N VAL A 19 6.19 -14.05 -8.20
CA VAL A 19 5.47 -14.46 -7.01
C VAL A 19 4.01 -14.78 -7.32
N TYR A 20 3.34 -13.94 -8.11
CA TYR A 20 1.96 -14.16 -8.53
C TYR A 20 1.80 -15.41 -9.41
N ARG A 21 2.72 -15.67 -10.33
CA ARG A 21 2.71 -16.87 -11.18
C ARG A 21 2.79 -18.16 -10.37
N ASP A 22 3.56 -18.13 -9.29
CA ASP A 22 3.79 -19.26 -8.39
C ASP A 22 2.77 -19.30 -7.22
N TYR A 23 1.85 -18.33 -7.16
CA TYR A 23 0.87 -18.24 -6.09
C TYR A 23 -0.17 -19.38 -6.18
N PRO A 24 -0.40 -20.16 -5.10
CA PRO A 24 -1.25 -21.36 -5.14
C PRO A 24 -2.69 -21.10 -5.58
N GLU A 25 -3.26 -19.93 -5.26
CA GLU A 25 -4.66 -19.60 -5.54
C GLU A 25 -4.83 -18.55 -6.64
N LYS A 26 -3.86 -18.43 -7.54
CA LYS A 26 -3.87 -17.42 -8.61
C LYS A 26 -5.13 -17.45 -9.49
N ASP A 27 -5.79 -18.60 -9.64
CA ASP A 27 -7.00 -18.71 -10.47
C ASP A 27 -8.24 -18.04 -9.83
N LYS A 28 -8.19 -17.72 -8.53
CA LYS A 28 -9.28 -17.04 -7.82
C LYS A 28 -9.18 -15.51 -7.87
N VAL A 29 -8.01 -14.99 -8.22
CA VAL A 29 -7.67 -13.56 -8.10
C VAL A 29 -7.06 -13.05 -9.39
N THR A 30 -7.54 -11.92 -9.88
CA THR A 30 -6.89 -11.18 -10.97
C THR A 30 -6.09 -10.05 -10.34
N VAL A 31 -4.79 -10.01 -10.60
CA VAL A 31 -3.93 -8.91 -10.14
C VAL A 31 -3.51 -8.07 -11.34
N GLU A 32 -3.78 -6.77 -11.27
CA GLU A 32 -3.27 -5.79 -12.23
C GLU A 32 -2.07 -5.07 -11.63
N PHE A 33 -0.91 -5.24 -12.26
CA PHE A 33 0.32 -4.57 -11.87
C PHE A 33 0.43 -3.23 -12.60
N LYS A 34 0.66 -2.15 -11.86
CA LYS A 34 0.98 -0.84 -12.43
C LYS A 34 2.19 -0.24 -11.74
N VAL A 35 3.26 -0.01 -12.48
CA VAL A 35 4.41 0.77 -12.01
C VAL A 35 4.01 2.25 -12.02
N MET A 36 3.85 2.85 -10.84
CA MET A 36 3.47 4.26 -10.72
C MET A 36 4.23 4.93 -9.59
N THR A 37 4.71 6.15 -9.86
CA THR A 37 5.18 7.05 -8.80
C THR A 37 3.99 7.61 -8.02
N VAL A 38 4.25 8.18 -6.84
CA VAL A 38 3.21 8.83 -6.02
C VAL A 38 2.48 9.92 -6.81
N ASP A 39 3.18 10.69 -7.64
CA ASP A 39 2.59 11.74 -8.47
C ASP A 39 1.72 11.17 -9.59
N MET A 40 2.10 10.03 -10.18
CA MET A 40 1.23 9.31 -11.11
C MET A 40 -0.03 8.81 -10.41
N VAL A 41 0.09 8.28 -9.19
CA VAL A 41 -1.09 7.86 -8.40
C VAL A 41 -2.00 9.03 -8.08
N ARG A 42 -1.48 10.22 -7.75
CA ARG A 42 -2.27 11.46 -7.52
C ARG A 42 -3.20 11.81 -8.69
N GLN A 43 -2.77 11.51 -9.91
CA GLN A 43 -3.50 11.80 -11.13
C GLN A 43 -4.30 10.60 -11.65
N TYR A 44 -4.01 9.40 -11.13
CA TYR A 44 -4.62 8.17 -11.57
C TYR A 44 -6.12 8.13 -11.24
N LYS A 45 -6.92 7.71 -12.23
CA LYS A 45 -8.32 7.38 -12.05
C LYS A 45 -8.49 5.92 -12.43
N MET A 46 -9.08 5.15 -11.53
CA MET A 46 -9.38 3.75 -11.78
C MET A 46 -10.27 3.61 -13.02
N GLU A 47 -9.79 2.82 -13.99
CA GLU A 47 -10.52 2.51 -15.22
C GLU A 47 -11.63 1.47 -14.98
N ARG A 48 -11.55 0.76 -13.85
CA ARG A 48 -12.45 -0.30 -13.40
C ARG A 48 -12.43 -0.38 -11.88
N GLU A 49 -13.43 -1.06 -11.32
CA GLU A 49 -13.48 -1.34 -9.88
C GLU A 49 -12.47 -2.43 -9.48
N TYR A 50 -11.81 -2.21 -8.34
CA TYR A 50 -10.95 -3.19 -7.66
C TYR A 50 -11.48 -3.43 -6.25
N ASP A 51 -11.35 -4.67 -5.77
CA ASP A 51 -11.74 -5.08 -4.42
C ASP A 51 -10.70 -4.62 -3.38
N VAL A 52 -9.41 -4.66 -3.72
CA VAL A 52 -8.29 -4.31 -2.84
C VAL A 52 -7.22 -3.55 -3.59
N LEU A 53 -6.61 -2.57 -2.93
CA LEU A 53 -5.49 -1.80 -3.46
C LEU A 53 -4.22 -2.11 -2.68
N VAL A 54 -3.09 -2.20 -3.37
CA VAL A 54 -1.79 -2.43 -2.75
C VAL A 54 -0.83 -1.34 -3.18
N GLY A 55 -0.09 -0.78 -2.23
CA GLY A 55 0.92 0.25 -2.50
C GLY A 55 1.94 0.33 -1.38
N ARG A 56 3.02 1.10 -1.59
CA ARG A 56 4.09 1.26 -0.60
C ARG A 56 4.17 2.68 -0.07
N ASN A 57 4.22 2.84 1.25
CA ASN A 57 4.53 4.10 1.93
C ASN A 57 3.71 5.28 1.37
N PHE A 58 4.32 6.28 0.74
CA PHE A 58 3.60 7.42 0.16
C PHE A 58 2.54 7.03 -0.87
N THR A 59 2.76 5.97 -1.65
CA THR A 59 1.76 5.43 -2.58
C THR A 59 0.57 4.84 -1.82
N PHE A 60 0.82 4.14 -0.72
CA PHE A 60 -0.23 3.61 0.15
C PHE A 60 -1.08 4.71 0.77
N GLU A 61 -0.44 5.76 1.31
CA GLU A 61 -1.13 6.91 1.88
C GLU A 61 -1.97 7.64 0.82
N GLU A 62 -1.43 7.80 -0.38
CA GLU A 62 -2.15 8.45 -1.48
C GLU A 62 -3.35 7.63 -1.96
N LEU A 63 -3.22 6.30 -2.07
CA LEU A 63 -4.33 5.40 -2.38
C LEU A 63 -5.43 5.47 -1.32
N LYS A 64 -5.07 5.46 -0.03
CA LYS A 64 -6.03 5.63 1.09
C LYS A 64 -6.75 6.97 1.02
N ARG A 65 -6.03 8.04 0.72
CA ARG A 65 -6.58 9.39 0.60
C ARG A 65 -7.61 9.49 -0.54
N GLN A 66 -7.31 8.89 -1.69
CA GLN A 66 -8.19 8.94 -2.86
C GLN A 66 -9.36 7.97 -2.79
N TYR A 67 -9.17 6.80 -2.18
CA TYR A 67 -10.15 5.72 -2.14
C TYR A 67 -10.44 5.30 -0.69
N PRO A 68 -11.01 6.20 0.15
CA PRO A 68 -11.14 5.98 1.59
C PRO A 68 -12.07 4.82 1.97
N THR A 69 -12.92 4.37 1.06
CA THR A 69 -13.84 3.24 1.25
C THR A 69 -13.27 1.91 0.77
N LYS A 70 -12.10 1.90 0.12
CA LYS A 70 -11.46 0.68 -0.36
C LYS A 70 -10.41 0.20 0.65
N PRO A 71 -10.29 -1.12 0.88
CA PRO A 71 -9.14 -1.66 1.59
C PRO A 71 -7.86 -1.36 0.82
N VAL A 72 -6.90 -0.78 1.52
CA VAL A 72 -5.56 -0.50 0.99
C VAL A 72 -4.55 -1.17 1.89
N ILE A 73 -3.64 -1.94 1.29
CA ILE A 73 -2.59 -2.71 1.97
C ILE A 73 -1.24 -2.07 1.67
N ASN A 74 -0.43 -1.91 2.73
CA ASN A 74 0.91 -1.37 2.60
C ASN A 74 1.90 -2.51 2.29
N ILE A 75 2.79 -2.30 1.34
CA ILE A 75 3.97 -3.16 1.13
C ILE A 75 5.03 -2.72 2.16
N PRO A 76 5.29 -3.50 3.22
CA PRO A 76 6.26 -3.09 4.23
C PRO A 76 7.69 -3.24 3.71
N ILE A 77 8.61 -2.48 4.31
CA ILE A 77 10.03 -2.84 4.33
C ILE A 77 10.28 -3.56 5.64
N THR A 78 10.88 -4.73 5.56
CA THR A 78 11.24 -5.55 6.72
C THR A 78 12.69 -5.27 7.13
N GLY A 79 13.05 -5.68 8.35
CA GLY A 79 14.45 -5.65 8.79
C GLY A 79 15.36 -6.50 7.91
N TYR A 80 14.85 -7.61 7.36
CA TYR A 80 15.59 -8.46 6.43
C TYR A 80 15.96 -7.70 5.15
N ASP A 81 15.02 -6.95 4.57
CA ASP A 81 15.26 -6.15 3.36
C ASP A 81 16.38 -5.10 3.59
N ILE A 82 16.41 -4.49 4.78
CA ILE A 82 17.43 -3.51 5.17
C ILE A 82 18.79 -4.20 5.38
N VAL A 83 18.83 -5.32 6.08
CA VAL A 83 20.05 -6.12 6.27
C VAL A 83 20.63 -6.58 4.93
N GLN A 84 19.78 -6.99 3.99
CA GLN A 84 20.20 -7.35 2.63
C GLN A 84 20.82 -6.15 1.90
N ALA A 85 20.23 -4.95 2.01
CA ALA A 85 20.79 -3.73 1.45
C ALA A 85 22.13 -3.33 2.09
N LEU A 86 22.26 -3.49 3.41
CA LEU A 86 23.51 -3.27 4.15
C LEU A 86 24.62 -4.21 3.68
N TYR A 87 24.28 -5.50 3.51
CA TYR A 87 25.19 -6.49 2.97
C TYR A 87 25.61 -6.18 1.53
N GLU A 88 24.68 -5.76 0.67
CA GLU A 88 24.92 -5.33 -0.71
C GLU A 88 25.87 -4.11 -0.74
N ALA A 89 25.62 -3.10 0.10
CA ALA A 89 26.48 -1.91 0.21
C ALA A 89 27.90 -2.28 0.63
N LYS A 90 28.05 -3.13 1.66
CA LYS A 90 29.37 -3.60 2.15
C LYS A 90 30.12 -4.37 1.07
N LYS A 91 29.43 -5.26 0.36
CA LYS A 91 30.04 -6.14 -0.64
C LYS A 91 30.47 -5.38 -1.89
N MET A 92 29.66 -4.45 -2.38
CA MET A 92 29.91 -3.76 -3.65
C MET A 92 30.78 -2.51 -3.50
N TYR A 93 30.64 -1.79 -2.39
CA TYR A 93 31.28 -0.48 -2.20
C TYR A 93 32.28 -0.45 -1.04
N HIS A 94 32.45 -1.57 -0.32
CA HIS A 94 33.30 -1.64 0.88
C HIS A 94 32.96 -0.56 1.91
N CYS A 95 31.68 -0.19 1.99
CA CYS A 95 31.20 0.88 2.86
C CYS A 95 31.44 0.52 4.34
N ARG A 96 31.86 1.51 5.12
CA ARG A 96 32.05 1.36 6.58
C ARG A 96 30.94 2.03 7.36
N LYS A 97 30.33 3.08 6.80
CA LYS A 97 29.23 3.80 7.42
C LYS A 97 28.19 4.20 6.38
N VAL A 98 26.96 3.72 6.53
CA VAL A 98 25.86 4.05 5.64
C VAL A 98 24.91 5.07 6.24
N GLY A 99 24.37 5.94 5.40
CA GLY A 99 23.19 6.75 5.72
C GLY A 99 21.95 6.03 5.22
N ILE A 100 21.08 5.57 6.11
CA ILE A 100 19.75 5.05 5.74
C ILE A 100 18.81 6.25 5.63
N VAL A 101 18.39 6.56 4.41
CA VAL A 101 17.56 7.74 4.10
C VAL A 101 16.19 7.30 3.62
N GLY A 102 15.16 7.73 4.35
CA GLY A 102 13.77 7.46 4.02
C GLY A 102 12.91 7.08 5.21
N ARG A 103 11.60 6.96 4.99
CA ARG A 103 10.65 6.55 6.02
C ARG A 103 10.52 5.03 6.06
N PHE A 104 11.08 4.42 7.10
CA PHE A 104 11.00 2.98 7.35
C PHE A 104 10.49 2.74 8.76
N PHE A 105 9.46 1.92 8.89
CA PHE A 105 8.91 1.57 10.19
C PHE A 105 9.90 0.69 10.96
N HIS A 106 9.88 0.78 12.30
CA HIS A 106 10.62 -0.10 13.20
C HIS A 106 12.15 0.00 13.16
N MET A 107 12.71 1.19 12.92
CA MET A 107 14.15 1.47 13.04
C MET A 107 14.66 1.58 14.50
N TYR A 108 13.90 1.10 15.50
CA TYR A 108 14.17 1.33 16.93
C TYR A 108 15.40 0.60 17.50
N GLN A 109 16.10 -0.22 16.72
CA GLN A 109 17.25 -1.02 17.15
C GLN A 109 18.21 -1.30 15.98
N TYR A 110 18.51 -0.28 15.15
CA TYR A 110 19.41 -0.48 14.02
C TYR A 110 20.84 -0.84 14.46
N GLU A 111 21.19 -0.65 15.73
CA GLU A 111 22.45 -1.07 16.34
C GLU A 111 22.69 -2.58 16.18
N HIS A 112 21.66 -3.41 16.34
CA HIS A 112 21.79 -4.86 16.10
C HIS A 112 22.10 -5.16 14.62
N MET A 113 21.57 -4.36 13.69
CA MET A 113 21.92 -4.49 12.28
C MET A 113 23.37 -4.12 12.03
N GLU A 114 23.92 -3.13 12.76
CA GLU A 114 25.36 -2.82 12.72
C GLU A 114 26.20 -4.00 13.20
N GLU A 115 25.81 -4.67 14.29
CA GLU A 115 26.54 -5.82 14.83
C GLU A 115 26.54 -7.01 13.86
N ILE A 116 25.39 -7.32 13.26
CA ILE A 116 25.24 -8.41 12.29
C ILE A 116 26.05 -8.14 11.02
N THR A 117 26.00 -6.90 10.52
CA THR A 117 26.58 -6.56 9.20
C THR A 117 28.02 -6.05 9.30
N GLY A 118 28.43 -5.56 10.47
CA GLY A 118 29.70 -4.85 10.69
C GLY A 118 29.77 -3.49 10.00
N VAL A 119 28.62 -2.88 9.64
CA VAL A 119 28.53 -1.58 8.97
C VAL A 119 27.88 -0.60 9.93
N LYS A 120 28.49 0.57 10.13
CA LYS A 120 27.88 1.64 10.93
C LYS A 120 26.71 2.27 10.20
N ILE A 121 25.67 2.66 10.93
CA ILE A 121 24.42 3.16 10.39
C ILE A 121 24.16 4.53 10.99
N SER A 122 23.76 5.47 10.13
CA SER A 122 23.04 6.67 10.55
C SER A 122 21.68 6.70 9.88
N TYR A 123 20.61 6.88 10.67
CA TYR A 123 19.25 6.88 10.16
C TYR A 123 18.71 8.30 10.02
N HIS A 124 18.23 8.64 8.82
CA HIS A 124 17.70 9.95 8.46
C HIS A 124 16.27 9.79 7.91
N PRO A 125 15.24 9.95 8.75
CA PRO A 125 13.84 9.84 8.34
C PRO A 125 13.45 11.00 7.43
N VAL A 126 12.76 10.70 6.32
CA VAL A 126 12.27 11.71 5.37
C VAL A 126 10.78 11.92 5.57
N ASP A 127 10.37 13.17 5.83
CA ASP A 127 8.97 13.59 5.87
C ASP A 127 8.49 14.24 4.57
N GLN A 128 7.17 14.47 4.42
CA GLN A 128 6.64 15.08 3.20
C GLN A 128 6.99 16.58 3.14
N GLY A 129 7.68 17.00 2.07
CA GLY A 129 7.71 18.39 1.63
C GLY A 129 9.10 18.98 1.37
N HIS A 130 10.12 18.64 2.15
CA HIS A 130 11.51 19.09 1.97
C HIS A 130 12.41 18.26 2.89
N ASP A 131 13.01 17.17 2.41
CA ASP A 131 13.94 16.45 3.30
C ASP A 131 14.91 15.49 2.63
N LEU A 132 14.73 15.07 1.37
CA LEU A 132 15.63 14.08 0.81
C LEU A 132 17.04 14.63 0.61
N GLU A 133 17.15 15.82 0.02
CA GLU A 133 18.40 16.56 -0.16
C GLU A 133 19.08 16.81 1.19
N TYR A 134 18.31 17.26 2.17
CA TYR A 134 18.80 17.60 3.50
C TYR A 134 19.28 16.35 4.24
N CYS A 135 18.48 15.28 4.29
CA CYS A 135 18.84 14.00 4.90
C CYS A 135 20.10 13.40 4.26
N VAL A 136 20.23 13.49 2.93
CA VAL A 136 21.45 13.04 2.24
C VAL A 136 22.64 13.91 2.62
N ALA A 137 22.50 15.24 2.64
CA ALA A 137 23.57 16.15 3.04
C ALA A 137 23.99 15.92 4.51
N GLU A 138 23.03 15.66 5.39
CA GLU A 138 23.28 15.34 6.80
C GLU A 138 24.05 14.01 6.91
N ALA A 139 23.61 12.97 6.21
CA ALA A 139 24.32 11.69 6.16
C ALA A 139 25.78 11.85 5.71
N VAL A 140 26.01 12.63 4.65
CA VAL A 140 27.36 12.95 4.17
C VAL A 140 28.17 13.72 5.22
N SER A 141 27.56 14.71 5.89
CA SER A 141 28.23 15.49 6.94
C SER A 141 28.65 14.63 8.14
N GLN A 142 27.91 13.55 8.40
CA GLN A 142 28.21 12.57 9.44
C GLN A 142 29.22 11.49 8.98
N GLY A 143 29.81 11.63 7.79
CA GLY A 143 30.84 10.73 7.27
C GLY A 143 30.30 9.42 6.71
N CYS A 144 29.04 9.36 6.27
CA CYS A 144 28.52 8.20 5.57
C CYS A 144 29.16 8.10 4.17
N ASP A 145 29.69 6.91 3.84
CA ASP A 145 30.37 6.62 2.58
C ASP A 145 29.46 5.89 1.57
N CYS A 146 28.21 5.62 1.93
CA CYS A 146 27.16 5.12 1.05
C CYS A 146 25.76 5.49 1.60
N ILE A 147 24.78 5.65 0.71
CA ILE A 147 23.37 5.86 1.07
C ILE A 147 22.56 4.60 0.78
N ILE A 148 21.72 4.22 1.73
CA ILE A 148 20.72 3.18 1.56
C ILE A 148 19.35 3.83 1.62
N GLY A 149 18.46 3.57 0.66
CA GLY A 149 17.16 4.21 0.66
C GLY A 149 16.15 3.59 -0.29
N GLY A 150 14.98 4.22 -0.40
CA GLY A 150 13.98 3.85 -1.40
C GLY A 150 14.34 4.36 -2.81
N TYR A 151 13.47 4.07 -3.78
CA TYR A 151 13.68 4.46 -5.17
C TYR A 151 13.86 5.98 -5.38
N SER A 152 13.18 6.81 -4.59
CA SER A 152 13.37 8.27 -4.64
C SER A 152 14.80 8.71 -4.28
N ALA A 153 15.42 8.08 -3.27
CA ALA A 153 16.80 8.36 -2.88
C ALA A 153 17.79 7.93 -3.97
N TYR A 154 17.54 6.77 -4.60
CA TYR A 154 18.29 6.30 -5.75
C TYR A 154 18.22 7.29 -6.92
N LEU A 155 17.03 7.71 -7.33
CA LEU A 155 16.84 8.66 -8.42
C LEU A 155 17.51 10.01 -8.11
N TYR A 156 17.38 10.50 -6.88
CA TYR A 156 18.02 11.74 -6.45
C TYR A 156 19.54 11.68 -6.61
N LEU A 157 20.17 10.64 -6.04
CA LEU A 157 21.63 10.50 -6.09
C LEU A 157 22.15 10.22 -7.51
N LYS A 158 21.45 9.42 -8.31
CA LYS A 158 21.84 9.17 -9.70
C LYS A 158 21.77 10.41 -10.60
N ASN A 159 20.88 11.35 -10.30
CA ASN A 159 20.76 12.62 -11.02
C ASN A 159 21.62 13.75 -10.42
N SER A 160 22.21 13.51 -9.25
CA SER A 160 23.11 14.45 -8.59
C SER A 160 24.51 14.39 -9.19
N ARG A 161 25.34 15.41 -8.92
CA ARG A 161 26.77 15.42 -9.29
C ARG A 161 27.68 14.76 -8.24
N THR A 162 27.13 14.02 -7.28
CA THR A 162 27.93 13.33 -6.27
C THR A 162 28.29 11.91 -6.70
N ASP A 163 29.51 11.49 -6.41
CA ASP A 163 29.99 10.11 -6.61
C ASP A 163 29.59 9.18 -5.45
N LEU A 164 28.70 9.63 -4.55
CA LEU A 164 28.26 8.87 -3.39
C LEU A 164 27.49 7.61 -3.82
N PRO A 165 27.98 6.40 -3.46
CA PRO A 165 27.28 5.16 -3.77
C PRO A 165 25.88 5.12 -3.15
N VAL A 166 24.92 4.56 -3.88
CA VAL A 166 23.54 4.37 -3.41
C VAL A 166 23.09 2.94 -3.63
N VAL A 167 22.49 2.34 -2.60
CA VAL A 167 21.84 1.03 -2.65
C VAL A 167 20.35 1.19 -2.37
N THR A 168 19.52 0.71 -3.30
CA THR A 168 18.07 0.70 -3.11
C THR A 168 17.68 -0.48 -2.21
N ILE A 169 16.89 -0.22 -1.16
CA ILE A 169 16.26 -1.28 -0.38
C ILE A 169 15.22 -1.96 -1.27
N LYS A 170 15.48 -3.22 -1.60
CA LYS A 170 14.59 -4.06 -2.42
C LYS A 170 13.68 -4.85 -1.49
N VAL A 171 12.39 -4.89 -1.82
CA VAL A 171 11.42 -5.72 -1.12
C VAL A 171 11.71 -7.20 -1.44
N SER A 172 11.82 -8.04 -0.42
CA SER A 172 12.04 -9.47 -0.60
C SER A 172 10.83 -10.17 -1.24
N ARG A 173 11.11 -11.30 -1.88
CA ARG A 173 10.09 -12.18 -2.45
C ARG A 173 9.05 -12.64 -1.41
N GLU A 174 9.51 -12.93 -0.20
CA GLU A 174 8.65 -13.35 0.92
C GLU A 174 7.68 -12.23 1.33
N THR A 175 8.15 -10.99 1.45
CA THR A 175 7.28 -9.84 1.72
C THR A 175 6.19 -9.70 0.65
N ILE A 176 6.53 -9.86 -0.64
CA ILE A 176 5.54 -9.81 -1.71
C ILE A 176 4.54 -10.95 -1.63
N PHE A 177 4.99 -12.16 -1.29
CA PHE A 177 4.10 -13.30 -1.09
C PHE A 177 3.10 -13.03 0.03
N ASN A 178 3.57 -12.57 1.19
CA ASN A 178 2.71 -12.28 2.34
C ASN A 178 1.70 -11.15 2.03
N VAL A 179 2.12 -10.10 1.32
CA VAL A 179 1.22 -9.02 0.89
C VAL A 179 0.17 -9.54 -0.09
N LEU A 180 0.55 -10.44 -1.01
CA LEU A 180 -0.40 -11.06 -1.94
C LEU A 180 -1.42 -11.94 -1.20
N GLU A 181 -0.96 -12.74 -0.24
CA GLU A 181 -1.81 -13.56 0.62
C GLU A 181 -2.81 -12.71 1.42
N GLU A 182 -2.33 -11.65 2.07
CA GLU A 182 -3.18 -10.68 2.78
C GLU A 182 -4.20 -10.02 1.85
N ALA A 183 -3.77 -9.63 0.65
CA ALA A 183 -4.65 -9.00 -0.34
C ALA A 183 -5.74 -9.94 -0.84
N VAL A 184 -5.44 -11.23 -1.01
CA VAL A 184 -6.44 -12.25 -1.36
C VAL A 184 -7.42 -12.46 -0.21
N HIS A 185 -6.94 -12.60 1.03
CA HIS A 185 -7.80 -12.75 2.20
C HIS A 185 -8.78 -11.59 2.36
N ILE A 186 -8.29 -10.34 2.28
CA ILE A 186 -9.13 -9.15 2.38
C ILE A 186 -10.11 -9.08 1.20
N ALA A 187 -9.69 -9.44 -0.02
CA ALA A 187 -10.58 -9.46 -1.18
C ALA A 187 -11.72 -10.48 -1.01
N GLU A 188 -11.46 -11.64 -0.40
CA GLU A 188 -12.48 -12.62 -0.07
C GLU A 188 -13.49 -12.08 0.96
N GLU A 189 -13.01 -11.36 1.97
CA GLU A 189 -13.88 -10.73 2.98
C GLU A 189 -14.78 -9.67 2.36
N VAL A 190 -14.22 -8.78 1.53
CA VAL A 190 -14.98 -7.78 0.77
C VAL A 190 -16.04 -8.44 -0.09
N LYS A 191 -15.70 -9.54 -0.77
CA LYS A 191 -16.64 -10.28 -1.60
C LYS A 191 -17.79 -10.87 -0.77
N LYS A 192 -17.47 -11.52 0.35
CA LYS A 192 -18.49 -12.07 1.28
C LYS A 192 -19.40 -10.99 1.83
N GLU A 193 -18.86 -9.82 2.16
CA GLU A 193 -19.64 -8.67 2.63
C GLU A 193 -20.59 -8.13 1.55
N LYS A 194 -20.10 -8.02 0.30
CA LYS A 194 -20.94 -7.64 -0.86
C LYS A 194 -22.07 -8.65 -1.09
N GLU A 195 -21.76 -9.95 -1.11
CA GLU A 195 -22.75 -11.02 -1.28
C GLU A 195 -23.81 -11.01 -0.17
N LYS A 196 -23.38 -10.83 1.09
CA LYS A 196 -24.28 -10.73 2.25
C LYS A 196 -25.17 -9.49 2.14
N SER A 197 -24.61 -8.35 1.78
CA SER A 197 -25.37 -7.09 1.64
C SER A 197 -26.42 -7.19 0.53
N GLU A 198 -26.07 -7.81 -0.59
CA GLU A 198 -26.99 -8.07 -1.69
C GLU A 198 -28.12 -9.03 -1.30
N LEU A 199 -27.81 -10.10 -0.56
CA LEU A 199 -28.83 -11.00 -0.03
C LEU A 199 -29.83 -10.27 0.88
N PHE A 200 -29.34 -9.44 1.81
CA PHE A 200 -30.22 -8.63 2.68
C PHE A 200 -31.08 -7.65 1.88
N ARG A 201 -30.51 -7.01 0.84
CA ARG A 201 -31.23 -6.13 -0.08
C ARG A 201 -32.37 -6.88 -0.76
N ILE A 202 -32.10 -8.05 -1.32
CA ILE A 202 -33.10 -8.88 -2.00
C ILE A 202 -34.22 -9.27 -1.03
N ILE A 203 -33.89 -9.85 0.13
CA ILE A 203 -34.88 -10.26 1.15
C ILE A 203 -35.77 -9.08 1.55
N THR A 204 -35.17 -7.91 1.75
CA THR A 204 -35.89 -6.68 2.14
C THR A 204 -36.87 -6.25 1.04
N GLN A 205 -36.49 -6.36 -0.23
CA GLN A 205 -37.33 -5.94 -1.37
C GLN A 205 -38.47 -6.91 -1.69
N ILE A 206 -38.26 -8.23 -1.53
CA ILE A 206 -39.29 -9.24 -1.82
C ILE A 206 -40.30 -9.44 -0.68
N SER A 207 -39.99 -8.92 0.51
CA SER A 207 -40.87 -9.04 1.66
C SER A 207 -42.23 -8.37 1.41
N ASN A 208 -43.31 -9.09 1.74
CA ASN A 208 -44.67 -8.56 1.71
C ASN A 208 -44.97 -7.62 2.90
N ALA A 209 -44.07 -7.53 3.88
CA ALA A 209 -44.17 -6.58 4.97
C ALA A 209 -43.50 -5.26 4.59
N GLY A 210 -44.07 -4.13 5.06
CA GLY A 210 -43.39 -2.85 5.00
C GLY A 210 -42.21 -2.83 5.97
N ILE A 211 -40.99 -2.70 5.44
CA ILE A 211 -39.74 -2.66 6.22
C ILE A 211 -39.14 -1.26 6.17
N PHE A 212 -38.87 -0.71 7.35
CA PHE A 212 -38.05 0.48 7.55
C PHE A 212 -36.76 0.10 8.27
N TYR A 213 -35.64 0.57 7.75
CA TYR A 213 -34.34 0.49 8.41
C TYR A 213 -34.02 1.87 8.98
N VAL A 214 -33.74 1.93 10.29
CA VAL A 214 -33.56 3.18 11.04
C VAL A 214 -32.18 3.14 11.69
N ASN A 215 -31.41 4.22 11.54
CA ASN A 215 -30.10 4.32 12.15
C ASN A 215 -30.16 4.69 13.63
N ASP A 216 -28.98 4.72 14.26
CA ASP A 216 -28.75 5.11 15.65
C ASP A 216 -29.24 6.53 15.99
N LYS A 217 -29.42 7.39 14.98
CA LYS A 217 -29.99 8.74 15.11
C LYS A 217 -31.50 8.80 14.89
N GLY A 218 -32.17 7.66 14.74
CA GLY A 218 -33.62 7.60 14.50
C GLY A 218 -34.04 8.00 13.08
N GLN A 219 -33.11 8.11 12.13
CA GLN A 219 -33.39 8.50 10.75
C GLN A 219 -33.60 7.25 9.88
N ILE A 220 -34.58 7.30 8.98
CA ILE A 220 -34.87 6.19 8.06
C ILE A 220 -33.81 6.16 6.97
N GLU A 221 -33.04 5.07 6.92
CA GLU A 221 -32.02 4.83 5.90
C GLU A 221 -32.59 4.12 4.68
N ILE A 222 -33.43 3.10 4.90
CA ILE A 222 -34.03 2.28 3.84
C ILE A 222 -35.52 2.12 4.12
N ALA A 223 -36.33 2.22 3.06
CA ALA A 223 -37.74 1.86 3.05
C ALA A 223 -37.99 0.95 1.85
N ASN A 224 -38.43 -0.29 2.10
CA ASN A 224 -38.71 -1.24 1.03
C ASN A 224 -39.98 -0.87 0.24
N ARG A 225 -40.27 -1.60 -0.83
CA ARG A 225 -41.42 -1.32 -1.71
C ARG A 225 -42.75 -1.24 -0.96
N GLU A 226 -43.04 -2.19 -0.07
CA GLU A 226 -44.31 -2.20 0.66
C GLU A 226 -44.41 -1.06 1.69
N ALA A 227 -43.30 -0.70 2.34
CA ALA A 227 -43.25 0.45 3.24
C ALA A 227 -43.55 1.77 2.50
N ARG A 228 -42.99 1.95 1.30
CA ARG A 228 -43.24 3.16 0.48
C ARG A 228 -44.67 3.22 -0.06
N LYS A 229 -45.33 2.09 -0.31
CA LYS A 229 -46.76 2.07 -0.66
C LYS A 229 -47.62 2.58 0.50
N LEU A 230 -47.31 2.16 1.72
CA LEU A 230 -48.02 2.57 2.92
C LEU A 230 -47.71 4.01 3.34
N PHE A 231 -46.47 4.45 3.11
CA PHE A 231 -45.98 5.78 3.49
C PHE A 231 -45.29 6.48 2.29
N PRO A 232 -46.05 7.04 1.34
CA PRO A 232 -45.51 7.57 0.09
C PRO A 232 -44.57 8.77 0.25
N ASN A 233 -44.77 9.54 1.31
CA ASN A 233 -44.00 10.76 1.60
C ASN A 233 -42.78 10.51 2.49
N VAL A 234 -42.41 9.24 2.73
CA VAL A 234 -41.27 8.90 3.58
C VAL A 234 -39.96 9.37 2.92
N GLN A 235 -39.16 10.13 3.67
CA GLN A 235 -37.82 10.52 3.24
C GLN A 235 -36.81 9.50 3.75
N THR A 236 -35.96 8.99 2.85
CA THR A 236 -34.86 8.09 3.19
C THR A 236 -33.52 8.78 2.92
N LEU A 237 -32.53 8.56 3.79
CA LEU A 237 -31.18 9.13 3.63
C LEU A 237 -30.47 8.59 2.38
N LEU A 238 -30.65 7.31 2.07
CA LEU A 238 -30.25 6.73 0.79
C LEU A 238 -31.40 6.98 -0.18
N GLY A 239 -31.43 8.16 -0.78
CA GLY A 239 -32.46 8.55 -1.74
C GLY A 239 -32.46 7.62 -2.94
N GLY A 240 -33.52 6.81 -3.09
CA GLY A 240 -34.07 6.24 -4.34
C GLY A 240 -33.17 5.74 -5.49
N GLY A 241 -31.86 5.57 -5.31
CA GLY A 241 -30.90 5.45 -6.41
C GLY A 241 -29.71 4.58 -6.07
N LEU A 242 -29.97 3.29 -5.87
CA LEU A 242 -29.14 2.20 -6.42
C LEU A 242 -30.17 1.25 -7.04
N ILE A 243 -30.62 1.63 -8.25
CA ILE A 243 -31.44 0.78 -9.12
C ILE A 243 -30.52 -0.32 -9.66
#